data_AF-A0A929UQ61-F1
#
_entry.id   AF-A0A929UQ61-F1
#
_cell.length_a   1.000
_cell.length_b   1.000
_cell.length_c   1.000
_cell.angle_alpha   90.00
_cell.angle_beta   90.00
_cell.angle_gamma   90.00
#
_symmetry.space_group_name_H-M   'P 1'
#
loop_
_entity.id
_entity.type
_entity.pdbx_description
1 polymer ?
#
loop_
_entity_poly.entity_id
_entity_poly.type
_entity_poly.pdbx_seq_one_letter_code
_entity_poly.pdbx_strand_id
1 'polypeptide(L)'
;MKEGYSKSKPAPAVGFNPALTAGKKPEPAGRTNSALDTGSSQVPGSLSTPSSAEVDTGTDPHPGCACHAGRKKHRSTAEERDLITRLNRIEGQIRGIKKMLEADAYCPDVLTQVAAARCAMNSFSKVLLASHIRSCVVEDLEAGREETIEELVDTVQKLLKA
;
A
#
# COMPACT_ATOMS: atom_id res chain seq x y z
N MET A 1 -42.46 -14.32 -35.80
CA MET A 1 -41.05 -14.04 -36.15
C MET A 1 -40.16 -14.78 -35.16
N LYS A 2 -39.34 -15.73 -35.64
CA LYS A 2 -38.32 -16.47 -34.87
C LYS A 2 -36.97 -16.10 -35.47
N GLU A 3 -36.01 -15.69 -34.64
CA GLU A 3 -34.54 -15.59 -34.88
C GLU A 3 -33.98 -14.88 -33.63
N GLY A 4 -32.96 -15.29 -32.89
CA GLY A 4 -31.85 -16.20 -33.15
C GLY A 4 -30.61 -15.60 -32.48
N TYR A 5 -30.56 -15.53 -31.14
CA TYR A 5 -29.40 -14.99 -30.42
C TYR A 5 -28.44 -16.13 -30.01
N SER A 6 -27.33 -16.21 -30.75
CA SER A 6 -26.27 -17.21 -30.61
C SER A 6 -25.54 -17.07 -29.27
N LYS A 7 -25.58 -18.14 -28.45
CA LYS A 7 -24.81 -18.27 -27.21
C LYS A 7 -23.37 -18.65 -27.54
N SER A 8 -22.45 -17.70 -27.59
CA SER A 8 -21.01 -17.98 -27.58
C SER A 8 -20.55 -18.32 -26.17
N LYS A 9 -20.23 -19.60 -25.92
CA LYS A 9 -19.58 -20.07 -24.68
C LYS A 9 -18.15 -19.52 -24.59
N PRO A 10 -17.68 -18.99 -23.44
CA PRO A 10 -16.27 -18.67 -23.25
C PRO A 10 -15.42 -19.95 -23.09
N ALA A 11 -14.24 -19.94 -23.71
CA ALA A 11 -13.26 -21.03 -23.70
C ALA A 11 -12.67 -21.27 -22.29
N PRO A 12 -12.25 -22.50 -21.95
CA PRO A 12 -11.61 -22.80 -20.68
C PRO A 12 -10.22 -22.16 -20.59
N ALA A 13 -9.92 -21.55 -19.44
CA ALA A 13 -8.61 -21.00 -19.12
C ALA A 13 -7.56 -22.12 -19.06
N VAL A 14 -6.52 -21.98 -19.87
CA VAL A 14 -5.39 -22.90 -20.00
C VAL A 14 -4.53 -22.80 -18.73
N GLY A 15 -4.29 -23.93 -18.07
CA GLY A 15 -3.48 -24.02 -16.85
C GLY A 15 -2.00 -23.70 -17.11
N PHE A 16 -1.44 -22.83 -16.27
CA PHE A 16 -0.02 -22.47 -16.27
C PHE A 16 0.76 -23.48 -15.41
N ASN A 17 1.61 -24.31 -16.02
CA ASN A 17 2.49 -25.26 -15.33
C ASN A 17 3.89 -24.61 -15.14
N PRO A 18 4.33 -24.31 -13.89
CA PRO A 18 5.60 -23.60 -13.66
C PRO A 18 6.84 -24.51 -13.53
N ALA A 19 6.78 -25.78 -13.93
CA ALA A 19 7.94 -26.66 -13.92
C ALA A 19 8.59 -26.67 -15.31
N LEU A 20 9.63 -25.85 -15.53
CA LEU A 20 10.73 -26.02 -16.51
C LEU A 20 11.48 -24.69 -16.72
N THR A 21 12.54 -24.43 -15.95
CA THR A 21 13.83 -23.93 -16.46
C THR A 21 14.87 -23.99 -15.34
N ALA A 22 15.63 -25.08 -15.32
CA ALA A 22 16.86 -25.20 -14.57
C ALA A 22 18.03 -24.58 -15.35
N GLY A 23 18.91 -23.87 -14.63
CA GLY A 23 20.36 -23.88 -14.87
C GLY A 23 20.94 -22.92 -15.92
N LYS A 24 21.54 -21.83 -15.43
CA LYS A 24 22.92 -21.45 -15.81
C LYS A 24 23.49 -20.39 -14.85
N LYS A 25 24.50 -20.78 -14.08
CA LYS A 25 25.39 -19.93 -13.28
C LYS A 25 26.63 -19.59 -14.11
N PRO A 26 27.16 -18.36 -14.05
CA PRO A 26 28.59 -18.13 -14.26
C PRO A 26 29.28 -17.62 -12.99
N GLU A 27 30.48 -18.16 -12.75
CA GLU A 27 31.44 -17.84 -11.68
C GLU A 27 32.37 -16.65 -12.04
N PRO A 28 33.21 -16.15 -11.10
CA PRO A 28 33.63 -14.74 -11.06
C PRO A 28 34.99 -14.45 -11.71
N ALA A 29 35.18 -13.20 -12.15
CA ALA A 29 36.49 -12.63 -12.46
C ALA A 29 36.97 -11.78 -11.29
N GLY A 30 38.17 -12.08 -10.78
CA GLY A 30 38.83 -11.32 -9.73
C GLY A 30 39.97 -10.43 -10.25
N ARG A 31 40.56 -9.69 -9.29
CA ARG A 31 41.87 -8.99 -9.29
C ARG A 31 41.97 -7.75 -10.17
N THR A 32 42.68 -6.67 -9.85
CA THR A 32 43.32 -6.04 -8.67
C THR A 32 43.70 -4.64 -9.22
N ASN A 33 43.92 -3.63 -8.37
CA ASN A 33 45.17 -2.86 -8.33
C ASN A 33 45.10 -1.69 -7.34
N SER A 34 46.30 -1.40 -6.86
CA SER A 34 46.72 -0.65 -5.68
C SER A 34 47.07 0.82 -5.98
N ALA A 35 47.49 1.53 -4.92
CA ALA A 35 48.27 2.78 -4.85
C ALA A 35 47.45 4.10 -4.82
N LEU A 36 47.37 4.78 -3.66
CA LEU A 36 48.33 5.76 -3.09
C LEU A 36 48.40 7.07 -3.92
N ASP A 37 47.96 8.20 -3.34
CA ASP A 37 48.82 9.37 -3.11
C ASP A 37 48.10 10.49 -2.33
N THR A 38 48.89 11.08 -1.46
CA THR A 38 48.73 12.18 -0.51
C THR A 38 48.62 13.58 -1.16
N GLY A 39 47.99 14.54 -0.47
CA GLY A 39 48.23 15.97 -0.77
C GLY A 39 47.19 16.97 -0.23
N SER A 40 47.51 17.58 0.91
CA SER A 40 46.84 18.76 1.52
C SER A 40 46.84 20.00 0.62
N SER A 41 45.82 20.87 0.71
CA SER A 41 46.03 22.30 0.96
C SER A 41 44.73 23.05 1.31
N GLN A 42 44.92 24.21 1.94
CA GLN A 42 44.04 24.95 2.86
C GLN A 42 42.89 25.78 2.25
N VAL A 43 41.92 26.04 3.14
CA VAL A 43 40.97 27.18 3.30
C VAL A 43 41.59 28.56 2.96
N PRO A 44 40.84 29.68 2.67
CA PRO A 44 39.71 30.18 3.49
C PRO A 44 38.59 31.00 2.78
N GLY A 45 37.52 31.29 3.52
CA GLY A 45 36.50 32.26 3.10
C GLY A 45 35.25 32.26 3.97
N SER A 46 35.22 33.17 4.95
CA SER A 46 34.06 33.51 5.79
C SER A 46 32.86 34.02 4.97
N LEU A 47 31.63 33.78 5.43
CA LEU A 47 30.67 34.85 5.80
C LEU A 47 29.37 34.24 6.35
N SER A 48 29.04 34.69 7.57
CA SER A 48 27.71 35.15 8.01
C SER A 48 26.47 34.30 7.73
N THR A 49 25.87 33.82 8.82
CA THR A 49 24.43 33.56 8.95
C THR A 49 23.62 34.85 8.66
N PRO A 50 22.37 34.73 8.18
CA PRO A 50 21.27 34.60 9.13
C PRO A 50 20.14 33.65 8.69
N SER A 51 19.43 33.14 9.69
CA SER A 51 17.96 33.05 9.78
C SER A 51 17.19 32.82 8.47
N SER A 52 16.63 31.63 8.29
CA SER A 52 15.19 31.41 8.04
C SER A 52 14.90 29.94 7.71
N ALA A 53 13.70 29.52 8.09
CA ALA A 53 13.04 28.25 7.75
C ALA A 53 13.55 27.03 8.52
N GLU A 54 13.03 26.94 9.74
CA GLU A 54 12.62 25.66 10.32
C GLU A 54 12.02 24.78 9.22
N VAL A 55 12.56 23.58 9.05
CA VAL A 55 11.91 22.55 8.24
C VAL A 55 10.71 22.11 9.06
N ASP A 56 9.61 22.82 8.86
CA ASP A 56 8.27 22.41 9.23
C ASP A 56 7.99 21.09 8.51
N THR A 57 8.30 19.98 9.16
CA THR A 57 7.65 18.72 8.84
C THR A 57 6.19 18.91 9.25
N GLY A 58 5.40 19.49 8.35
CA GLY A 58 3.94 19.60 8.42
C GLY A 58 3.30 18.21 8.46
N THR A 59 3.53 17.50 9.56
CA THR A 59 2.52 16.66 10.15
C THR A 59 1.64 17.66 10.86
N ASP A 60 0.65 18.24 10.17
CA ASP A 60 -0.44 18.93 10.84
C ASP A 60 -1.06 17.91 11.81
N PRO A 61 -0.81 18.02 13.12
CA PRO A 61 -1.63 17.31 14.05
C PRO A 61 -2.93 18.12 14.06
N HIS A 62 -4.09 17.55 13.77
CA HIS A 62 -5.30 18.16 14.35
C HIS A 62 -5.33 17.69 15.80
N PRO A 63 -4.77 18.45 16.77
CA PRO A 63 -4.54 17.97 18.11
C PRO A 63 -5.76 18.40 18.92
N GLY A 64 -6.74 17.52 19.04
CA GLY A 64 -7.83 17.73 20.00
C GLY A 64 -9.07 18.45 19.46
N CYS A 65 -9.57 18.10 18.28
CA CYS A 65 -11.03 18.15 18.13
C CYS A 65 -11.63 16.93 18.84
N ALA A 66 -12.41 17.16 19.90
CA ALA A 66 -13.16 16.13 20.62
C ALA A 66 -14.27 15.47 19.75
N CYS A 67 -14.35 15.78 18.46
CA CYS A 67 -15.40 15.35 17.54
C CYS A 67 -15.22 13.93 16.96
N HIS A 68 -14.11 13.22 17.20
CA HIS A 68 -13.88 11.88 16.62
C HIS A 68 -13.59 10.74 17.60
N ALA A 69 -13.37 11.04 18.88
CA ALA A 69 -13.14 10.04 19.91
C ALA A 69 -14.48 9.40 20.36
N GLY A 70 -15.09 8.58 19.51
CA GLY A 70 -16.31 7.86 19.90
C GLY A 70 -17.21 7.34 18.76
N ARG A 71 -16.96 7.71 17.50
CA ARG A 71 -17.80 7.26 16.39
C ARG A 71 -17.50 5.79 16.06
N LYS A 72 -18.36 4.89 16.54
CA LYS A 72 -18.36 3.48 16.16
C LYS A 72 -19.48 3.23 15.15
N LYS A 73 -19.13 2.63 14.01
CA LYS A 73 -20.13 2.06 13.11
C LYS A 73 -20.58 0.70 13.64
N HIS A 74 -21.87 0.53 13.89
CA HIS A 74 -22.45 -0.80 14.02
C HIS A 74 -22.55 -1.43 12.63
N ARG A 75 -21.87 -2.56 12.42
CA ARG A 75 -21.83 -3.26 11.12
C ARG A 75 -22.77 -4.44 11.14
N SER A 76 -23.35 -4.75 9.99
CA SER A 76 -24.06 -6.02 9.83
C SER A 76 -23.08 -7.19 9.99
N THR A 77 -23.57 -8.32 10.51
CA THR A 77 -22.74 -9.52 10.68
C THR A 77 -22.18 -10.06 9.36
N ALA A 78 -22.83 -9.76 8.23
CA ALA A 78 -22.34 -10.13 6.90
C ALA A 78 -21.18 -9.22 6.46
N GLU A 79 -21.32 -7.90 6.63
CA GLU A 79 -20.26 -6.93 6.31
C GLU A 79 -19.00 -7.18 7.15
N GLU A 80 -19.16 -7.37 8.46
CA GLU A 80 -18.05 -7.65 9.36
C GLU A 80 -17.30 -8.92 8.96
N ARG A 81 -18.02 -10.01 8.66
CA ARG A 81 -17.40 -11.26 8.21
C ARG A 81 -16.64 -11.12 6.89
N ASP A 82 -17.16 -10.36 5.91
CA ASP A 82 -16.45 -10.13 4.64
C ASP A 82 -15.15 -9.35 4.86
N LEU A 83 -15.20 -8.28 5.65
CA LEU A 83 -14.03 -7.46 5.97
C LEU A 83 -12.96 -8.27 6.71
N ILE A 84 -13.35 -9.05 7.72
CA ILE A 84 -12.44 -9.94 8.46
C ILE A 84 -11.85 -10.99 7.54
N THR A 85 -12.64 -11.59 6.64
CA THR A 85 -12.15 -12.60 5.69
C THR A 85 -11.07 -12.04 4.78
N ARG A 86 -11.21 -10.79 4.32
CA ARG A 86 -10.18 -10.10 3.52
C ARG A 86 -8.91 -9.86 4.33
N LEU A 87 -9.04 -9.39 5.57
CA LEU A 87 -7.91 -9.19 6.48
C LEU A 87 -7.17 -10.48 6.78
N ASN A 88 -7.88 -11.60 7.01
CA ASN A 88 -7.26 -12.91 7.25
C ASN A 88 -6.40 -13.37 6.07
N ARG A 89 -6.82 -13.07 4.83
CA ARG A 89 -6.02 -13.37 3.62
C ARG A 89 -4.75 -12.54 3.57
N ILE A 90 -4.86 -11.24 3.86
CA ILE A 90 -3.73 -10.32 3.91
C ILE A 90 -2.75 -10.75 5.01
N GLU A 91 -3.25 -11.08 6.20
CA GLU A 91 -2.43 -11.61 7.30
C GLU A 91 -1.69 -12.90 6.88
N GLY A 92 -2.34 -13.75 6.09
CA GLY A 92 -1.71 -14.90 5.45
C GLY A 92 -0.52 -14.52 4.55
N GLN A 93 -0.65 -13.46 3.75
CA GLN A 93 0.44 -12.95 2.90
C GLN A 93 1.60 -12.43 3.76
N ILE A 94 1.32 -11.65 4.82
CA ILE A 94 2.35 -11.13 5.73
C ILE A 94 3.09 -12.28 6.42
N ARG A 95 2.37 -13.30 6.90
CA ARG A 95 2.97 -14.52 7.46
C ARG A 95 3.82 -15.27 6.42
N GLY A 96 3.38 -15.32 5.17
CA GLY A 96 4.14 -15.89 4.06
C GLY A 96 5.47 -15.18 3.83
N ILE A 97 5.44 -13.85 3.77
CA ILE A 97 6.65 -13.00 3.62
C ILE A 97 7.63 -13.25 4.76
N LYS A 98 7.15 -13.33 6.01
CA LYS A 98 7.99 -13.66 7.16
C LYS A 98 8.70 -15.00 6.99
N LYS A 99 7.98 -16.06 6.58
CA LYS A 99 8.56 -17.39 6.34
C LYS A 99 9.58 -17.39 5.20
N MET A 100 9.38 -16.57 4.17
CA MET A 100 10.36 -16.42 3.10
C MET A 100 11.68 -15.85 3.61
N LEU A 101 11.64 -14.89 4.54
CA LEU A 101 12.84 -14.36 5.18
C LEU A 101 13.52 -15.39 6.08
N GLU A 102 12.75 -16.14 6.87
CA GLU A 102 13.28 -17.23 7.71
C GLU A 102 13.94 -18.36 6.90
N ALA A 103 13.63 -18.46 5.61
CA ALA A 103 14.17 -19.46 4.69
C ALA A 103 15.25 -18.89 3.73
N ASP A 104 15.76 -17.67 3.99
CA ASP A 104 16.76 -17.00 3.15
C ASP A 104 16.36 -16.92 1.66
N ALA A 105 15.07 -16.68 1.39
CA ALA A 105 14.54 -16.61 0.02
C ALA A 105 15.13 -15.44 -0.78
N TYR A 106 15.14 -15.59 -2.11
CA TYR A 106 15.70 -14.59 -3.02
C TYR A 106 14.93 -13.26 -2.96
N CYS A 107 15.65 -12.15 -2.77
CA CYS A 107 15.04 -10.85 -2.46
C CYS A 107 13.98 -10.39 -3.49
N PRO A 108 14.17 -10.51 -4.81
CA PRO A 108 13.14 -10.17 -5.79
C PRO A 108 11.81 -10.93 -5.62
N ASP A 109 11.85 -12.18 -5.18
CA ASP A 109 10.64 -12.97 -4.93
C ASP A 109 9.90 -12.46 -3.69
N VAL A 110 10.65 -12.10 -2.64
CA VAL A 110 10.10 -11.45 -1.44
C VAL A 110 9.45 -10.11 -1.80
N LEU A 111 10.11 -9.28 -2.61
CA LEU A 111 9.57 -8.00 -3.07
C LEU A 111 8.29 -8.17 -3.89
N THR A 112 8.20 -9.23 -4.69
CA THR A 112 6.99 -9.57 -5.44
C THR A 112 5.82 -9.88 -4.50
N GLN A 113 6.05 -10.64 -3.42
CA GLN A 113 5.02 -10.91 -2.42
C GLN A 113 4.63 -9.67 -1.60
N VAL A 114 5.59 -8.79 -1.30
CA VAL A 114 5.30 -7.49 -0.66
C VAL A 114 4.39 -6.64 -1.55
N ALA A 115 4.67 -6.57 -2.85
CA ALA A 115 3.81 -5.87 -3.81
C ALA A 115 2.40 -6.48 -3.84
N ALA A 116 2.28 -7.81 -3.84
CA ALA A 116 0.99 -8.50 -3.78
C ALA A 116 0.20 -8.17 -2.50
N ALA A 117 0.87 -8.13 -1.34
CA ALA A 117 0.25 -7.74 -0.07
C ALA A 117 -0.21 -6.27 -0.08
N ARG A 118 0.60 -5.35 -0.64
CA ARG A 118 0.21 -3.94 -0.80
C ARG A 118 -1.02 -3.79 -1.69
N CYS A 119 -1.09 -4.51 -2.81
CA CYS A 119 -2.26 -4.52 -3.70
C CYS A 119 -3.52 -5.03 -2.98
N ALA A 120 -3.39 -6.09 -2.17
CA ALA A 120 -4.49 -6.62 -1.39
C ALA A 120 -4.98 -5.62 -0.32
N MET A 121 -4.07 -4.95 0.37
CA MET A 121 -4.39 -3.86 1.31
C MET A 121 -5.13 -2.71 0.62
N ASN A 122 -4.66 -2.25 -0.54
CA ASN A 122 -5.36 -1.21 -1.30
C ASN A 122 -6.76 -1.65 -1.72
N SER A 123 -6.91 -2.90 -2.16
CA SER A 123 -8.24 -3.46 -2.47
C SER A 123 -9.15 -3.49 -1.24
N PHE A 124 -8.63 -3.81 -0.06
CA PHE A 124 -9.41 -3.76 1.19
C PHE A 124 -9.84 -2.33 1.52
N SER A 125 -8.93 -1.36 1.44
CA SER A 125 -9.23 0.06 1.70
C SER A 125 -10.35 0.58 0.80
N LYS A 126 -10.35 0.21 -0.48
CA LYS A 126 -11.43 0.57 -1.43
C LYS A 126 -12.80 0.02 -1.01
N VAL A 127 -12.84 -1.24 -0.56
CA VAL A 127 -14.09 -1.86 -0.10
C VAL A 127 -14.62 -1.19 1.16
N LEU A 128 -13.73 -0.91 2.12
CA LEU A 128 -14.10 -0.23 3.36
C LEU A 128 -14.61 1.19 3.10
N LEU A 129 -13.91 1.96 2.26
CA LEU A 129 -14.31 3.31 1.87
C LEU A 129 -15.68 3.30 1.14
N ALA A 130 -15.88 2.38 0.20
CA ALA A 130 -17.15 2.28 -0.52
C ALA A 130 -18.32 1.89 0.40
N SER A 131 -18.07 1.16 1.49
CA SER A 131 -19.07 0.89 2.53
C SER A 131 -19.36 2.14 3.37
N HIS A 132 -18.32 2.88 3.75
CA HIS A 132 -18.46 4.14 4.52
C HIS A 132 -19.27 5.20 3.77
N ILE A 133 -19.00 5.40 2.47
CA ILE A 133 -19.74 6.34 1.63
C ILE A 133 -21.23 5.94 1.54
N ARG A 134 -21.52 4.65 1.34
CA ARG A 134 -22.89 4.17 1.15
C ARG A 134 -23.74 4.15 2.42
N SER A 135 -23.13 4.14 3.60
CA SER A 135 -23.86 4.16 4.88
C SER A 135 -23.69 5.49 5.60
N CYS A 136 -22.52 5.74 6.18
CA CYS A 136 -22.33 6.84 7.14
C CYS A 136 -22.49 8.20 6.46
N VAL A 137 -21.91 8.37 5.27
CA VAL A 137 -21.96 9.67 4.55
C VAL A 137 -23.37 9.97 4.05
N VAL A 138 -24.08 8.96 3.53
CA VAL A 138 -25.48 9.13 3.07
C VAL A 138 -26.40 9.45 4.25
N GLU A 139 -26.29 8.69 5.36
CA GLU A 139 -27.08 8.92 6.57
C GLU A 139 -26.82 10.31 7.20
N ASP A 140 -25.57 10.77 7.18
CA ASP A 140 -25.19 12.09 7.68
C ASP A 140 -25.74 13.21 6.78
N LEU A 141 -25.67 13.04 5.46
CA LEU A 141 -26.19 14.01 4.51
C LEU A 141 -27.72 14.14 4.60
N GLU A 142 -28.44 13.03 4.72
CA GLU A 142 -29.89 13.02 4.95
C GLU A 142 -30.28 13.71 6.26
N ALA A 143 -29.39 13.69 7.26
CA ALA A 143 -29.57 14.36 8.53
C ALA A 143 -29.03 15.81 8.56
N GLY A 144 -28.58 16.34 7.42
CA GLY A 144 -28.09 17.71 7.29
C GLY A 144 -26.70 17.97 7.88
N ARG A 145 -25.91 16.91 8.13
CA ARG A 145 -24.53 16.99 8.63
C ARG A 145 -23.53 17.06 7.48
N GLU A 146 -23.34 18.26 6.93
CA GLU A 146 -22.42 18.49 5.81
C GLU A 146 -20.93 18.33 6.19
N GLU A 147 -20.59 18.42 7.48
CA GLU A 147 -19.23 18.25 8.00
C GLU A 147 -18.61 16.88 7.64
N THR A 148 -19.45 15.85 7.46
CA THR A 148 -18.99 14.51 7.07
C THR A 148 -18.38 14.48 5.66
N ILE A 149 -18.73 15.43 4.79
CA ILE A 149 -18.16 15.51 3.43
C ILE A 149 -16.71 15.96 3.49
N GLU A 150 -16.38 16.95 4.33
CA GLU A 150 -15.01 17.42 4.51
C GLU A 150 -14.11 16.31 5.07
N GLU A 151 -14.60 15.58 6.07
CA GLU A 151 -13.91 14.41 6.62
C GLU A 151 -13.66 13.31 5.59
N LEU A 152 -14.64 13.08 4.70
CA LEU A 152 -14.50 12.12 3.61
C LEU A 152 -13.40 12.56 2.63
N VAL A 153 -13.39 13.83 2.24
CA VAL A 153 -12.36 14.39 1.34
C VAL A 153 -10.98 14.22 1.94
N ASP A 154 -10.80 14.57 3.21
CA ASP A 154 -9.54 14.40 3.94
C ASP A 154 -9.09 12.94 3.98
N THR A 155 -10.02 12.02 4.23
CA THR A 155 -9.75 10.59 4.26
C THR A 155 -9.30 10.08 2.88
N VAL A 156 -9.97 10.50 1.81
CA VAL A 156 -9.60 10.12 0.44
C VAL A 156 -8.23 10.67 0.07
N GLN A 157 -7.93 11.93 0.41
CA GLN A 157 -6.62 12.53 0.16
C GLN A 157 -5.49 11.76 0.85
N LYS A 158 -5.70 11.32 2.10
CA LYS A 158 -4.73 10.48 2.83
C LYS A 158 -4.50 9.14 2.14
N LEU A 159 -5.54 8.52 1.61
CA LEU A 159 -5.44 7.24 0.89
C LEU A 159 -4.73 7.34 -0.47
N LEU A 160 -4.78 8.50 -1.13
CA LEU A 160 -4.14 8.72 -2.42
C LEU A 160 -2.66 9.10 -2.33
N LYS A 161 -2.21 9.64 -1.18
CA LYS A 161 -0.80 9.98 -0.93
C LYS A 161 0.08 8.75 -0.60
N ALA A 162 -0.50 7.56 -0.46
CA ALA A 162 0.15 6.33 0.03
C ALA A 162 0.59 5.34 -1.05
#